data_AF-A0A6A5Z436-F1
#
_entry.id   AF-A0A6A5Z436-F1
#
_cell.length_a   1.000
_cell.length_b   1.000
_cell.length_c   1.000
_cell.angle_alpha   90.00
_cell.angle_beta   90.00
_cell.angle_gamma   90.00
#
_symmetry.space_group_name_H-M   'P 1'
#
loop_
_entity.id
_entity.type
_entity.pdbx_description
1 polymer ?
#
loop_
_entity_poly.entity_id
_entity_poly.type
_entity_poly.pdbx_seq_one_letter_code
_entity_poly.pdbx_strand_id
1 'polypeptide(L)'
;MPPGILWVSSRIQNPSILSPEKFCTWYENTHIQEVTALSGVPSAARYQALSPSPVPTPTWSSEAPWLTIYEMPVLDFRESKEFKSLDGQSKPREELLEGIFKQARFDTRFYEQVQVYEPFGKIDGPAKFLISAALQPKAGEEEDFEAWYQDEHLKMLAECQGYLRTR
;
A
#
# COMPACT_ATOMS: atom_id res chain seq x y z
N MET A 1 11.80 3.37 -17.25
CA MET A 1 10.42 3.47 -16.73
C MET A 1 10.46 3.82 -15.27
N PRO A 2 9.44 4.55 -14.76
CA PRO A 2 9.47 5.07 -13.41
C PRO A 2 9.33 3.94 -12.38
N PRO A 3 9.98 4.07 -11.21
CA PRO A 3 9.67 3.25 -10.07
C PRO A 3 8.27 3.58 -9.56
N GLY A 4 7.72 2.67 -8.77
CA GLY A 4 6.41 2.85 -8.18
C GLY A 4 6.16 1.88 -7.05
N ILE A 5 4.90 1.82 -6.64
CA ILE A 5 4.45 0.88 -5.62
C ILE A 5 3.17 0.19 -6.05
N LEU A 6 3.02 -1.05 -5.60
CA LEU A 6 1.74 -1.73 -5.53
C LEU A 6 1.19 -1.53 -4.11
N TRP A 7 0.10 -0.78 -4.02
CA TRP A 7 -0.60 -0.45 -2.79
C TRP A 7 -1.83 -1.35 -2.66
N VAL A 8 -1.94 -2.11 -1.57
CA VAL A 8 -3.02 -3.08 -1.35
C VAL A 8 -3.63 -2.87 0.03
N SER A 9 -4.76 -2.17 0.08
CA SER A 9 -5.58 -2.07 1.29
C SER A 9 -6.53 -3.26 1.36
N SER A 10 -6.73 -3.82 2.54
CA SER A 10 -7.55 -5.03 2.69
C SER A 10 -8.41 -5.04 3.95
N ARG A 11 -9.54 -5.74 3.85
CA ARG A 11 -10.51 -5.93 4.93
C ARG A 11 -11.23 -7.26 4.79
N ILE A 12 -11.67 -7.83 5.90
CA ILE A 12 -12.53 -9.02 5.90
C ILE A 12 -13.98 -8.58 5.65
N GLN A 13 -14.66 -9.25 4.71
CA GLN A 13 -16.08 -9.03 4.43
C GLN A 13 -16.97 -9.99 5.23
N ASN A 14 -16.53 -11.25 5.39
CA ASN A 14 -17.31 -12.31 6.03
C ASN A 14 -16.60 -12.85 7.28
N PRO A 15 -16.66 -12.14 8.42
CA PRO A 15 -15.91 -12.50 9.64
C PRO A 15 -16.40 -13.81 10.29
N SER A 16 -17.57 -14.32 9.91
CA SER A 16 -18.07 -15.64 10.33
C SER A 16 -17.35 -16.81 9.67
N ILE A 17 -16.68 -16.57 8.53
CA ILE A 17 -15.96 -17.59 7.74
C ILE A 17 -14.46 -17.38 7.87
N LEU A 18 -14.00 -16.15 7.73
CA LEU A 18 -12.58 -15.77 7.75
C LEU A 18 -12.28 -14.94 9.00
N SER A 19 -11.45 -15.46 9.90
CA SER A 19 -10.97 -14.70 11.06
C SER A 19 -9.79 -13.79 10.69
N PRO A 20 -9.58 -12.69 11.43
CA PRO A 20 -8.38 -11.85 11.30
C PRO A 20 -7.07 -12.65 11.39
N GLU A 21 -6.98 -13.58 12.33
CA GLU A 21 -5.80 -14.43 12.52
C GLU A 21 -5.50 -15.29 11.29
N LYS A 22 -6.51 -15.98 10.73
CA LYS A 22 -6.34 -16.80 9.52
C LYS A 22 -5.95 -15.94 8.32
N PHE A 23 -6.59 -14.78 8.16
CA PHE A 23 -6.28 -13.85 7.09
C PHE A 23 -4.83 -13.34 7.17
N CYS A 24 -4.41 -12.84 8.34
CA CYS A 24 -3.05 -12.35 8.53
C CYS A 24 -2.02 -13.46 8.39
N THR A 25 -2.28 -14.66 8.93
CA THR A 25 -1.38 -15.81 8.80
C THR A 25 -1.13 -16.16 7.34
N TRP A 26 -2.17 -16.29 6.52
CA TRP A 26 -2.02 -16.53 5.09
C TRP A 26 -1.26 -15.40 4.40
N TYR A 27 -1.63 -14.15 4.69
CA TYR A 27 -1.06 -13.01 3.97
C TYR A 27 0.45 -12.85 4.29
N GLU A 28 0.81 -12.92 5.58
CA GLU A 28 2.17 -12.67 6.06
C GLU A 28 3.12 -13.84 5.82
N ASN A 29 2.63 -15.07 5.98
CA ASN A 29 3.48 -16.27 5.90
C ASN A 29 3.40 -16.99 4.54
N THR A 30 2.56 -16.54 3.62
CA THR A 30 2.45 -17.14 2.27
C THR A 30 2.40 -16.06 1.21
N HIS A 31 1.37 -15.23 1.19
CA HIS A 31 1.11 -14.35 0.05
C HIS A 31 2.22 -13.30 -0.17
N ILE A 32 2.70 -12.63 0.89
CA ILE A 32 3.81 -11.67 0.77
C ILE A 32 5.06 -12.36 0.23
N GLN A 33 5.35 -13.58 0.69
CA GLN A 33 6.52 -14.33 0.24
C GLN A 33 6.41 -14.70 -1.25
N GLU A 34 5.25 -15.17 -1.69
CA GLU A 34 4.97 -15.45 -3.11
C GLU A 34 5.17 -14.20 -3.98
N VAL A 35 4.69 -13.04 -3.52
CA VAL A 35 4.83 -11.77 -4.25
C VAL A 35 6.28 -11.28 -4.26
N THR A 36 6.98 -11.34 -3.12
CA THR A 36 8.39 -10.89 -3.02
C THR A 36 9.41 -11.86 -3.62
N ALA A 37 8.99 -13.08 -3.96
CA ALA A 37 9.80 -14.02 -4.72
C ALA A 37 9.84 -13.68 -6.22
N LEU A 38 8.94 -12.82 -6.71
CA LEU A 38 8.94 -12.37 -8.10
C LEU A 38 10.14 -11.48 -8.39
N SER A 39 10.69 -11.59 -9.61
CA SER A 39 11.90 -10.87 -10.01
C SER A 39 11.77 -9.33 -9.99
N GLY A 40 10.55 -8.81 -10.12
CA GLY A 40 10.26 -7.37 -10.18
C GLY A 40 9.69 -6.76 -8.90
N VAL A 41 9.58 -7.51 -7.80
CA VAL A 41 9.02 -7.04 -6.52
C VAL A 41 9.96 -7.39 -5.37
N PRO A 42 11.02 -6.60 -5.13
CA PRO A 42 12.12 -7.00 -4.24
C PRO A 42 11.78 -6.95 -2.74
N SER A 43 10.73 -6.24 -2.34
CA SER A 43 10.39 -6.07 -0.93
C SER A 43 8.95 -5.62 -0.72
N ALA A 44 8.44 -5.88 0.48
CA ALA A 44 7.13 -5.42 0.93
C ALA A 44 7.19 -4.88 2.35
N ALA A 45 6.22 -4.03 2.68
CA ALA A 45 5.95 -3.55 4.03
C ALA A 45 4.45 -3.69 4.31
N ARG A 46 4.11 -4.29 5.45
CA ARG A 46 2.72 -4.47 5.89
C ARG A 46 2.47 -3.66 7.15
N TYR A 47 1.34 -2.98 7.16
CA TYR A 47 0.90 -2.11 8.23
C TYR A 47 -0.48 -2.52 8.71
N GLN A 48 -0.72 -2.32 10.00
CA GLN A 48 -2.04 -2.43 10.61
C GLN A 48 -2.44 -1.07 11.17
N ALA A 49 -3.73 -0.74 11.05
CA ALA A 49 -4.31 0.46 11.63
C ALA A 49 -4.14 0.46 13.16
N LEU A 50 -3.83 1.63 13.72
CA LEU A 50 -3.75 1.81 15.16
C LEU A 50 -5.13 1.67 15.81
N SER A 51 -5.18 1.02 16.97
CA SER A 51 -6.38 0.89 17.80
C SER A 51 -6.04 1.25 19.25
N PRO A 52 -6.67 2.27 19.85
CA PRO A 52 -7.69 3.15 19.24
C PRO A 52 -7.11 4.07 18.15
N SER A 53 -7.98 4.56 17.25
CA SER A 53 -7.58 5.54 16.23
C SER A 53 -7.08 6.83 16.89
N PRO A 54 -5.93 7.39 16.45
CA PRO A 54 -5.41 8.64 17.01
C PRO A 54 -6.21 9.87 16.53
N VAL A 55 -7.04 9.72 15.49
CA VAL A 55 -7.90 10.78 14.97
C VAL A 55 -9.37 10.48 15.31
N PRO A 56 -10.15 11.49 15.70
CA PRO A 56 -11.54 11.32 16.13
C PRO A 56 -12.51 11.10 14.95
N THR A 57 -12.09 11.40 13.73
CA THR A 57 -12.89 11.22 12.52
C THR A 57 -12.66 9.84 11.92
N PRO A 58 -13.69 9.21 11.33
CA PRO A 58 -13.52 7.97 10.58
C PRO A 58 -12.49 8.18 9.46
N THR A 59 -11.58 7.22 9.34
CA THR A 59 -10.57 7.17 8.28
C THR A 59 -10.73 5.90 7.48
N TRP A 60 -10.15 5.84 6.28
CA TRP A 60 -10.16 4.63 5.48
C TRP A 60 -9.62 3.39 6.22
N SER A 61 -8.59 3.60 7.05
CA SER A 61 -7.99 2.54 7.86
C SER A 61 -8.90 2.03 8.99
N SER A 62 -9.98 2.76 9.33
CA SER A 62 -11.03 2.26 10.24
C SER A 62 -11.90 1.20 9.58
N GLU A 63 -12.06 1.23 8.26
CA GLU A 63 -12.83 0.24 7.50
C GLU A 63 -11.94 -0.86 6.89
N ALA A 64 -10.70 -0.52 6.53
CA ALA A 64 -9.72 -1.41 5.96
C ALA A 64 -8.43 -1.39 6.80
N PRO A 65 -8.35 -2.23 7.84
CA PRO A 65 -7.34 -2.08 8.88
C PRO A 65 -5.96 -2.60 8.48
N TRP A 66 -5.79 -3.18 7.29
CA TRP A 66 -4.49 -3.67 6.82
C TRP A 66 -4.11 -3.05 5.49
N LEU A 67 -2.85 -2.63 5.39
CA LEU A 67 -2.24 -2.10 4.18
C LEU A 67 -0.93 -2.84 3.91
N THR A 68 -0.75 -3.33 2.68
CA THR A 68 0.55 -3.83 2.21
C THR A 68 1.04 -2.98 1.05
N ILE A 69 2.30 -2.55 1.14
CA ILE A 69 3.01 -1.82 0.10
C ILE A 69 4.09 -2.73 -0.45
N TYR A 70 4.08 -2.97 -1.75
CA TYR A 70 5.13 -3.69 -2.45
C TYR A 70 5.94 -2.70 -3.29
N GLU A 71 7.26 -2.74 -3.17
CA GLU A 71 8.15 -1.92 -3.99
C GLU A 71 8.16 -2.44 -5.43
N MET A 72 8.04 -1.56 -6.41
CA MET A 72 8.12 -1.89 -7.83
C MET A 72 9.19 -1.02 -8.50
N PRO A 73 10.45 -1.47 -8.61
CA PRO A 73 11.52 -0.69 -9.26
C PRO A 73 11.20 -0.33 -10.72
N VAL A 74 10.36 -1.14 -11.37
CA VAL A 74 9.83 -0.88 -12.72
C VAL A 74 8.33 -1.15 -12.69
N LEU A 75 7.51 -0.10 -12.71
CA LEU A 75 6.05 -0.25 -12.55
C LEU A 75 5.41 -1.15 -13.62
N ASP A 76 5.92 -1.11 -14.84
CA ASP A 76 5.44 -1.94 -15.97
C ASP A 76 5.67 -3.45 -15.77
N PHE A 77 6.44 -3.86 -14.76
CA PHE A 77 6.54 -5.28 -14.38
C PHE A 77 5.16 -5.90 -14.11
N ARG A 78 4.17 -5.11 -13.69
CA ARG A 78 2.77 -5.53 -13.53
C ARG A 78 2.16 -6.13 -14.80
N GLU A 79 2.68 -5.76 -15.97
CA GLU A 79 2.20 -6.26 -17.25
C GLU A 79 2.87 -7.56 -17.70
N SER A 80 3.94 -7.98 -17.01
CA SER A 80 4.70 -9.19 -17.32
C SER A 80 3.88 -10.47 -17.12
N LYS A 81 4.29 -11.55 -17.79
CA LYS A 81 3.70 -12.88 -17.59
C LYS A 81 3.92 -13.40 -16.17
N GLU A 82 5.09 -13.11 -15.60
CA GLU A 82 5.47 -13.51 -14.25
C GLU A 82 4.50 -12.91 -13.22
N PHE A 83 4.32 -11.59 -13.23
CA PHE A 83 3.37 -10.93 -12.31
C PHE A 83 1.93 -11.42 -12.49
N LYS A 84 1.47 -11.56 -13.75
CA LYS A 84 0.10 -12.01 -14.07
C LYS A 84 -0.18 -13.47 -13.72
N SER A 85 0.85 -14.27 -13.44
CA SER A 85 0.71 -15.67 -13.04
C SER A 85 0.44 -15.87 -11.54
N LEU A 86 0.49 -14.79 -10.75
CA LEU A 86 0.31 -14.85 -9.30
C LEU A 86 -1.17 -15.08 -8.92
N ASP A 87 -1.41 -15.86 -7.86
CA ASP A 87 -2.77 -16.13 -7.34
C ASP A 87 -3.47 -14.81 -6.97
N GLY A 88 -4.63 -14.56 -7.59
CA GLY A 88 -5.38 -13.29 -7.47
C GLY A 88 -5.18 -12.33 -8.65
N GLN A 89 -4.13 -12.52 -9.45
CA GLN A 89 -4.02 -11.96 -10.81
C GLN A 89 -4.53 -12.96 -11.85
N SER A 90 -4.21 -14.24 -11.64
CA SER A 90 -4.86 -15.39 -12.29
C SER A 90 -5.85 -16.08 -11.35
N LYS A 91 -6.67 -17.01 -11.88
CA LYS A 91 -7.60 -17.79 -11.06
C LYS A 91 -6.81 -18.51 -9.95
N PRO A 92 -7.04 -18.19 -8.66
CA PRO A 92 -6.33 -18.83 -7.58
C PRO A 92 -6.80 -20.28 -7.41
N ARG A 93 -6.03 -21.06 -6.64
CA ARG A 93 -6.47 -22.39 -6.16
C ARG A 93 -7.83 -22.29 -5.48
N GLU A 94 -8.69 -23.29 -5.68
CA GLU A 94 -10.09 -23.26 -5.21
C GLU A 94 -10.20 -23.03 -3.69
N GLU A 95 -9.30 -23.62 -2.90
CA GLU A 95 -9.22 -23.40 -1.45
C GLU A 95 -8.97 -21.93 -1.09
N LEU A 96 -8.05 -21.26 -1.79
CA LEU A 96 -7.78 -19.83 -1.56
C LEU A 96 -8.92 -18.96 -2.07
N LEU A 97 -9.53 -19.34 -3.20
CA LEU A 97 -10.68 -18.63 -3.75
C LEU A 97 -11.82 -18.57 -2.73
N GLU A 98 -12.24 -19.73 -2.22
CA GLU A 98 -13.35 -19.83 -1.28
C GLU A 98 -12.96 -19.37 0.13
N GLY A 99 -11.75 -19.66 0.59
CA GLY A 99 -11.32 -19.38 1.96
C GLY A 99 -10.87 -17.95 2.22
N ILE A 100 -10.31 -17.28 1.21
CA ILE A 100 -9.71 -15.95 1.34
C ILE A 100 -10.33 -14.94 0.36
N PHE A 101 -10.19 -15.16 -0.95
CA PHE A 101 -10.49 -14.12 -1.95
C PHE A 101 -11.97 -13.74 -2.01
N LYS A 102 -12.89 -14.68 -1.73
CA LYS A 102 -14.33 -14.39 -1.60
C LYS A 102 -14.74 -13.83 -0.23
N GLN A 103 -13.88 -13.94 0.78
CA GLN A 103 -14.19 -13.59 2.17
C GLN A 103 -13.53 -12.27 2.61
N ALA A 104 -12.61 -11.75 1.80
CA ALA A 104 -11.91 -10.50 2.00
C ALA A 104 -12.04 -9.61 0.76
N ARG A 105 -11.97 -8.29 0.97
CA ARG A 105 -11.88 -7.31 -0.10
C ARG A 105 -10.47 -6.74 -0.13
N PHE A 106 -9.93 -6.63 -1.34
CA PHE A 106 -8.65 -6.00 -1.63
C PHE A 106 -8.89 -4.80 -2.53
N ASP A 107 -8.48 -3.63 -2.08
CA ASP A 107 -8.45 -2.41 -2.89
C ASP A 107 -7.00 -2.24 -3.37
N THR A 108 -6.76 -2.67 -4.60
CA THR A 108 -5.43 -2.73 -5.24
C THR A 108 -5.21 -1.52 -6.13
N ARG A 109 -4.07 -0.83 -5.97
CA ARG A 109 -3.68 0.33 -6.78
C ARG A 109 -2.21 0.26 -7.14
N PHE A 110 -1.89 0.68 -8.36
CA PHE A 110 -0.53 0.85 -8.84
C PHE A 110 -0.24 2.34 -8.92
N TYR A 111 0.79 2.80 -8.23
CA TYR A 111 1.18 4.21 -8.20
C TYR A 111 2.56 4.38 -8.80
N GLU A 112 2.67 5.31 -9.74
CA GLU A 112 3.94 5.83 -10.23
C GLU A 112 4.52 6.79 -9.20
N GLN A 113 5.81 6.66 -8.92
CA GLN A 113 6.52 7.59 -8.05
C GLN A 113 6.96 8.81 -8.86
N VAL A 114 6.30 9.94 -8.64
CA VAL A 114 6.61 11.20 -9.33
C VAL A 114 7.61 12.08 -8.57
N GLN A 115 7.70 11.90 -7.25
CA GLN A 115 8.62 12.65 -6.38
C GLN A 115 9.03 11.85 -5.15
N VAL A 116 10.14 12.22 -4.55
CA VAL A 116 10.56 11.75 -3.21
C VAL A 116 11.10 12.94 -2.45
N TYR A 117 10.58 13.16 -1.24
CA TYR A 117 11.04 14.21 -0.35
C TYR A 117 11.65 13.60 0.92
N GLU A 118 12.98 13.69 1.03
CA GLU A 118 13.81 13.12 2.09
C GLU A 118 14.82 14.17 2.60
N PRO A 119 14.38 15.27 3.23
CA PRO A 119 15.23 16.42 3.55
C PRO A 119 16.31 16.12 4.60
N PHE A 120 16.16 15.04 5.37
CA PHE A 120 17.10 14.62 6.41
C PHE A 120 18.02 13.47 5.98
N GLY A 121 18.03 13.17 4.68
CA GLY A 121 18.80 12.07 4.10
C GLY A 121 17.99 10.79 3.94
N LYS A 122 18.49 9.90 3.07
CA LYS A 122 17.83 8.64 2.74
C LYS A 122 17.88 7.68 3.92
N ILE A 123 16.72 7.10 4.25
CA ILE A 123 16.58 6.02 5.24
C ILE A 123 16.10 4.76 4.51
N ASP A 124 16.89 3.70 4.60
CA ASP A 124 16.54 2.42 3.98
C ASP A 124 15.48 1.67 4.78
N GLY A 125 14.69 0.86 4.08
CA GLY A 125 13.63 0.04 4.69
C GLY A 125 12.31 0.78 4.94
N PRO A 126 11.30 0.06 5.48
CA PRO A 126 9.99 0.64 5.78
C PRO A 126 10.01 1.52 7.02
N ALA A 127 9.14 2.53 7.03
CA ALA A 127 8.90 3.33 8.22
C ALA A 127 8.15 2.50 9.27
N LYS A 128 8.30 2.81 10.56
CA LYS A 128 7.52 2.16 11.64
C LYS A 128 6.03 2.52 11.57
N PHE A 129 5.73 3.73 11.13
CA PHE A 129 4.38 4.26 10.95
C PHE A 129 4.25 4.87 9.56
N LEU A 130 3.05 4.82 9.01
CA LEU A 130 2.73 5.36 7.69
C LEU A 130 1.42 6.13 7.75
N ILE A 131 1.41 7.31 7.13
CA ILE A 131 0.19 8.02 6.75
C ILE A 131 0.04 7.85 5.24
N SER A 132 -1.07 7.23 4.80
CA SER A 132 -1.42 7.10 3.39
C SER A 132 -2.54 8.10 3.10
N ALA A 133 -2.27 9.10 2.27
CA ALA A 133 -3.23 10.11 1.85
C ALA A 133 -3.47 10.03 0.34
N ALA A 134 -4.71 10.28 -0.09
CA ALA A 134 -5.06 10.43 -1.49
C ALA A 134 -5.77 11.76 -1.66
N LEU A 135 -5.25 12.59 -2.55
CA LEU A 135 -5.79 13.92 -2.87
C LEU A 135 -6.12 13.94 -4.36
N GLN A 136 -7.30 14.46 -4.69
CA GLN A 136 -7.70 14.72 -6.06
C GLN A 136 -7.77 16.24 -6.23
N PRO A 137 -6.81 16.87 -6.91
CA PRO A 137 -6.92 18.28 -7.24
C PRO A 137 -8.15 18.51 -8.11
N LYS A 138 -8.70 19.73 -8.01
CA LYS A 138 -9.79 20.16 -8.88
C LYS A 138 -9.27 20.28 -10.31
N ALA A 139 -10.11 19.90 -11.27
CA ALA A 139 -9.74 19.93 -12.68
C ALA A 139 -9.32 21.33 -13.11
N GLY A 140 -8.13 21.45 -13.70
CA GLY A 140 -7.52 22.72 -14.13
C GLY A 140 -6.72 23.45 -13.04
N GLU A 141 -6.63 22.91 -11.83
CA GLU A 141 -5.83 23.46 -10.71
C GLU A 141 -4.64 22.55 -10.36
N GLU A 142 -4.24 21.65 -11.26
CA GLU A 142 -3.17 20.68 -11.02
C GLU A 142 -1.80 21.35 -10.81
N GLU A 143 -1.49 22.40 -11.57
CA GLU A 143 -0.22 23.14 -11.43
C GLU A 143 -0.14 23.87 -10.10
N ASP A 144 -1.21 24.55 -9.68
CA ASP A 144 -1.30 25.22 -8.39
C ASP A 144 -1.21 24.22 -7.23
N PHE A 145 -1.86 23.06 -7.37
CA PHE A 145 -1.77 21.98 -6.39
C PHE A 145 -0.34 21.45 -6.27
N GLU A 146 0.35 21.22 -7.39
CA GLU A 146 1.72 20.72 -7.39
C GLU A 146 2.67 21.75 -6.74
N ALA A 147 2.54 23.03 -7.09
CA ALA A 147 3.32 24.11 -6.49
C ALA A 147 3.12 24.17 -4.97
N TRP A 148 1.86 24.19 -4.50
CA TRP A 148 1.56 24.14 -3.07
C TRP A 148 2.14 22.88 -2.39
N TYR A 149 2.02 21.73 -3.04
CA TYR A 149 2.50 20.46 -2.47
C TYR A 149 4.02 20.50 -2.26
N GLN A 150 4.77 20.96 -3.26
CA GLN A 150 6.23 21.04 -3.23
C GLN A 150 6.75 22.16 -2.33
N ASP A 151 6.19 23.35 -2.46
CA ASP A 151 6.75 24.55 -1.83
C ASP A 151 6.30 24.75 -0.39
N GLU A 152 5.16 24.18 0.00
CA GLU A 152 4.57 24.38 1.32
C GLU A 152 4.31 23.06 2.04
N HIS A 153 3.50 22.18 1.45
CA HIS A 153 2.96 21.02 2.16
C HIS A 153 4.04 20.05 2.64
N LEU A 154 5.00 19.71 1.77
CA LEU A 154 6.11 18.81 2.10
C LEU A 154 6.99 19.37 3.23
N LYS A 155 7.26 20.67 3.23
CA LYS A 155 8.06 21.34 4.27
C LYS A 155 7.34 21.29 5.61
N MET A 156 6.04 21.61 5.62
CA MET A 156 5.19 21.51 6.80
C MET A 156 5.16 20.08 7.37
N LEU A 157 5.04 19.05 6.52
CA LEU A 157 5.09 17.66 6.98
C LEU A 157 6.45 17.30 7.60
N ALA A 158 7.55 17.81 7.05
CA ALA A 158 8.89 17.57 7.58
C ALA A 158 9.16 18.20 8.96
N GLU A 159 8.33 19.15 9.40
CA GLU A 159 8.38 19.68 10.77
C GLU A 159 7.83 18.69 11.82
N CYS A 160 7.08 17.66 11.40
CA CYS A 160 6.54 16.66 12.31
C CYS A 160 7.66 15.81 12.94
N GLN A 161 7.65 15.68 14.26
CA GLN A 161 8.62 14.85 14.96
C GLN A 161 8.54 13.39 14.48
N GLY A 162 9.69 12.84 14.08
CA GLY A 162 9.78 11.47 13.56
C GLY A 162 9.41 11.33 12.08
N TYR A 163 9.20 12.44 11.37
CA TYR A 163 9.07 12.42 9.92
C TYR A 163 10.34 11.82 9.28
N LEU A 164 10.14 10.90 8.34
CA LEU A 164 11.23 10.28 7.59
C LEU A 164 11.23 10.75 6.13
N ARG A 165 10.07 10.64 5.45
CA ARG A 165 9.92 10.95 4.02
C ARG A 165 8.47 11.02 3.54
N THR A 166 8.30 11.59 2.37
CA THR A 166 7.10 11.48 1.51
C THR A 166 7.51 10.92 0.16
N ARG A 167 6.70 10.01 -0.38
CA ARG A 167 6.90 9.32 -1.67
C ARG A 167 5.60 9.30 -2.45
#